data_AF-A0A429IKW7-F1
#
_entry.id   AF-A0A429IKW7-F1
#
_cell.length_a   1.000
_cell.length_b   1.000
_cell.length_c   1.000
_cell.angle_alpha   90.00
_cell.angle_beta   90.00
_cell.angle_gamma   90.00
#
_symmetry.space_group_name_H-M   'P 1'
#
loop_
_entity.id
_entity.type
_entity.pdbx_description
1 polymer ?
#
loop_
_entity_poly.entity_id
_entity_poly.type
_entity_poly.pdbx_seq_one_letter_code
_entity_poly.pdbx_strand_id
1 'polypeptide(L)'
;MRIPGIVRALIVLLIFGGIGAWVVMHQDEYNAESRKRPKADPQSVTAAKVGDCLQQTGGTDKEPELKIIDCGNAAAKYKVAKVGAGTGCEPGQADYRRFDKYDRELMSLCMTHVDANR
;
A
#
# COMPACT_ATOMS: atom_id res chain seq x y z
N MET A 1 -2.98 26.97 -47.73
CA MET A 1 -4.18 26.10 -47.78
C MET A 1 -5.08 26.40 -46.58
N ARG A 2 -6.24 27.03 -46.80
CA ARG A 2 -7.27 27.21 -45.75
C ARG A 2 -8.16 25.97 -45.76
N ILE A 3 -8.03 25.12 -44.74
CA ILE A 3 -8.89 23.95 -44.58
C ILE A 3 -10.29 24.45 -44.20
N PRO A 4 -11.33 24.20 -45.01
CA PRO A 4 -12.69 24.63 -44.69
C PRO A 4 -13.15 24.01 -43.37
N GLY A 5 -13.91 24.76 -42.55
CA GLY A 5 -14.23 24.39 -41.17
C GLY A 5 -14.86 23.00 -41.00
N ILE A 6 -15.59 22.53 -42.02
CA ILE A 6 -16.19 21.19 -42.06
C ILE A 6 -15.11 20.09 -42.06
N VAL A 7 -14.02 20.29 -42.81
CA VAL A 7 -12.92 19.30 -42.89
C VAL A 7 -12.17 19.24 -41.55
N ARG A 8 -12.04 20.36 -40.83
CA ARG A 8 -11.48 20.36 -39.46
C ARG A 8 -12.36 19.60 -38.48
N ALA A 9 -13.68 19.75 -38.55
CA ALA A 9 -14.62 19.03 -37.70
C ALA A 9 -14.59 17.50 -37.94
N LEU A 10 -14.45 17.08 -39.20
CA LEU A 10 -14.32 15.66 -39.56
C LEU A 10 -13.02 15.04 -39.05
N ILE A 11 -11.90 15.75 -39.13
CA ILE A 11 -10.61 15.28 -38.59
C ILE A 11 -10.70 15.08 -37.08
N VAL A 12 -11.33 16.02 -36.37
CA VAL A 12 -11.53 15.93 -34.91
C VAL A 12 -12.38 14.70 -34.55
N LEU A 13 -13.49 14.46 -35.26
CA LEU A 13 -14.35 13.31 -35.01
C LEU A 13 -13.65 11.97 -35.25
N LEU A 14 -12.79 11.87 -36.27
CA LEU A 14 -12.02 10.65 -36.54
C LEU A 14 -10.98 10.36 -35.46
N ILE A 15 -10.32 11.39 -34.92
CA ILE A 15 -9.34 11.23 -33.84
C ILE A 15 -10.04 10.80 -32.54
N PHE A 16 -11.12 11.48 -32.15
CA PHE A 16 -11.84 11.13 -30.91
C PHE A 16 -12.59 9.79 -31.04
N GLY A 17 -13.17 9.47 -32.19
CA GLY A 17 -13.82 8.18 -32.44
C GLY A 17 -12.85 7.01 -32.44
N GLY A 18 -11.66 7.17 -33.03
CA GLY A 18 -10.61 6.15 -33.03
C GLY A 18 -10.05 5.88 -31.63
N ILE A 19 -9.79 6.93 -30.85
CA ILE A 19 -9.29 6.80 -29.47
C ILE A 19 -10.35 6.16 -28.57
N GLY A 20 -11.63 6.53 -28.73
CA GLY A 20 -12.73 5.93 -27.97
C GLY A 20 -12.87 4.42 -28.21
N ALA A 21 -12.78 3.97 -29.46
CA ALA A 21 -12.83 2.56 -29.80
C ALA A 21 -11.60 1.78 -29.27
N TRP A 22 -10.40 2.37 -29.31
CA TRP A 22 -9.18 1.75 -28.79
C TRP A 22 -9.22 1.53 -27.28
N VAL A 23 -9.71 2.51 -26.52
CA VAL A 23 -9.86 2.43 -25.06
C VAL A 23 -10.89 1.37 -24.65
N VAL A 24 -12.02 1.27 -25.35
CA VAL A 24 -13.05 0.26 -25.06
C VAL A 24 -12.54 -1.15 -25.39
N MET A 25 -11.81 -1.35 -26.50
CA MET A 25 -11.24 -2.66 -26.82
C MET A 25 -10.13 -3.10 -25.85
N HIS A 26 -9.29 -2.17 -25.37
CA HIS A 26 -8.19 -2.54 -24.47
C HIS A 26 -8.60 -2.63 -22.99
N GLN A 27 -9.80 -2.17 -22.61
CA GLN A 27 -10.24 -2.21 -21.22
C GLN A 27 -10.27 -3.64 -20.66
N ASP A 28 -10.69 -4.63 -21.45
CA ASP A 28 -10.81 -6.02 -21.00
C ASP A 28 -9.45 -6.65 -20.67
N GLU A 29 -8.41 -6.33 -21.46
CA GLU A 29 -7.03 -6.77 -21.20
C GLU A 29 -6.48 -6.12 -19.92
N TYR A 30 -6.70 -4.81 -19.74
CA TYR A 30 -6.31 -4.11 -18.51
C TYR A 30 -7.00 -4.68 -17.26
N ASN A 31 -8.29 -5.00 -17.36
CA ASN A 31 -9.07 -5.55 -16.25
C ASN A 31 -8.66 -6.99 -15.91
N ALA A 32 -8.30 -7.80 -16.91
CA ALA A 32 -7.80 -9.16 -16.72
C ALA A 32 -6.44 -9.17 -15.99
N GLU A 33 -5.54 -8.26 -16.35
CA GLU A 33 -4.25 -8.08 -15.70
C GLU A 33 -4.42 -7.62 -14.23
N SER A 34 -5.34 -6.67 -13.98
CA SER A 34 -5.59 -6.15 -12.64
C SER A 34 -6.20 -7.18 -11.69
N ARG A 35 -6.94 -8.18 -12.20
CA ARG A 35 -7.44 -9.30 -11.37
C ARG A 35 -6.34 -10.26 -10.92
N LYS A 36 -5.19 -10.30 -11.61
CA LYS A 36 -4.04 -11.14 -11.24
C LYS A 36 -3.13 -10.49 -10.19
N ARG A 37 -3.30 -9.19 -9.90
CA ARG A 37 -2.58 -8.54 -8.80
C ARG A 37 -2.97 -9.23 -7.49
N PRO A 38 -2.00 -9.70 -6.68
CA PRO A 38 -2.31 -10.16 -5.33
C PRO A 38 -3.08 -9.05 -4.62
N LYS A 39 -4.28 -9.35 -4.13
CA LYS A 39 -5.01 -8.44 -3.24
C LYS A 39 -4.05 -8.15 -2.08
N ALA A 40 -3.80 -6.87 -1.79
CA ALA A 40 -2.98 -6.49 -0.64
C ALA A 40 -3.56 -7.21 0.58
N ASP A 41 -2.75 -8.05 1.24
CA ASP A 41 -3.19 -8.79 2.41
C ASP A 41 -3.54 -7.76 3.50
N PRO A 42 -4.83 -7.68 3.91
CA PRO A 42 -5.26 -6.70 4.90
C PRO A 42 -4.62 -6.93 6.27
N GLN A 43 -4.06 -8.12 6.52
CA GLN A 43 -3.32 -8.44 7.74
C GLN A 43 -1.82 -8.20 7.61
N SER A 44 -1.35 -7.76 6.43
CA SER A 44 0.05 -7.39 6.26
C SER A 44 0.39 -6.17 7.10
N VAL A 45 1.56 -6.21 7.74
CA VAL A 45 2.11 -5.07 8.50
C VAL A 45 2.20 -3.79 7.67
N THR A 46 2.30 -3.90 6.35
CA THR A 46 2.31 -2.78 5.41
C THR A 46 1.00 -1.98 5.41
N ALA A 47 -0.11 -2.59 5.84
CA ALA A 47 -1.41 -1.94 5.96
C ALA A 47 -1.66 -1.34 7.36
N ALA A 48 -0.71 -1.47 8.28
CA ALA A 48 -0.91 -1.11 9.69
C ALA A 48 -1.05 0.40 9.88
N LYS A 49 -1.93 0.78 10.80
CA LYS A 49 -2.24 2.15 11.18
C LYS A 49 -1.96 2.35 12.66
N VAL A 50 -1.82 3.62 13.04
CA VAL A 50 -1.76 4.00 14.45
C VAL A 50 -2.97 3.43 15.19
N GLY A 51 -2.72 2.73 16.29
CA GLY A 51 -3.72 2.07 17.11
C GLY A 51 -3.89 0.57 16.83
N ASP A 52 -3.41 0.06 15.69
CA ASP A 52 -3.50 -1.37 15.36
C ASP A 52 -2.60 -2.20 16.28
N CYS A 53 -3.04 -3.42 16.55
CA CYS A 53 -2.25 -4.38 17.31
C CYS A 53 -1.57 -5.39 16.39
N LEU A 54 -0.35 -5.75 16.76
CA LEU A 54 0.51 -6.63 16.00
C LEU A 54 0.87 -7.85 16.84
N GLN A 55 0.71 -9.03 16.24
CA GLN A 55 1.29 -10.27 16.72
C GLN A 55 2.66 -10.44 16.09
N GLN A 56 3.65 -10.80 16.89
CA GLN A 56 4.91 -11.34 16.38
C GLN A 56 4.72 -12.83 16.10
N THR A 57 4.67 -13.19 14.83
CA THR A 57 4.51 -14.58 14.37
C THR A 57 5.85 -15.29 14.19
N GLY A 58 6.94 -14.54 14.11
CA GLY A 58 8.29 -15.06 13.87
C GLY A 58 9.35 -13.96 13.85
N GLY A 59 10.50 -14.26 13.26
CA GLY A 59 11.63 -13.33 13.14
C GLY A 59 12.48 -13.18 14.41
N THR A 60 13.44 -12.26 14.35
CA THR A 60 14.33 -11.91 15.47
C THR A 60 13.91 -10.57 16.07
N ASP A 61 14.44 -10.20 17.24
CA ASP A 61 14.12 -8.90 17.85
C ASP A 61 14.48 -7.69 16.96
N LYS A 62 15.43 -7.88 16.05
CA LYS A 62 15.86 -6.83 15.09
C LYS A 62 15.02 -6.81 13.82
N GLU A 63 14.40 -7.94 13.48
CA GLU A 63 13.61 -8.11 12.27
C GLU A 63 12.42 -9.05 12.58
N PRO A 64 11.44 -8.55 13.35
CA PRO A 64 10.31 -9.36 13.75
C PRO A 64 9.35 -9.53 12.59
N GLU A 65 8.83 -10.73 12.41
CA GLU A 65 7.71 -10.95 11.50
C GLU A 65 6.42 -10.59 12.23
N LEU A 66 5.77 -9.53 11.76
CA LEU A 66 4.59 -8.95 12.39
C LEU A 66 3.36 -9.12 11.52
N LYS A 67 2.24 -9.39 12.17
CA LYS A 67 0.93 -9.51 11.55
C LYS A 67 -0.09 -8.68 12.29
N ILE A 68 -0.94 -7.97 11.57
CA ILE A 68 -2.04 -7.22 12.19
C ILE A 68 -3.05 -8.21 12.75
N ILE A 69 -3.38 -8.03 14.02
CA ILE A 69 -4.36 -8.82 14.76
C ILE A 69 -5.25 -7.89 15.57
N ASP A 70 -6.39 -8.42 15.99
CA ASP A 70 -7.29 -7.73 16.90
C ASP A 70 -6.60 -7.45 18.25
N CYS A 71 -6.74 -6.23 18.76
CA CYS A 71 -6.15 -5.84 20.04
C CYS A 71 -6.71 -6.60 21.24
N GLY A 72 -7.91 -7.17 21.13
CA GLY A 72 -8.50 -8.03 22.15
C GLY A 72 -7.91 -9.44 22.19
N ASN A 73 -7.04 -9.79 21.24
CA ASN A 73 -6.42 -11.10 21.17
C ASN A 73 -5.20 -11.17 22.12
N ALA A 74 -5.11 -12.22 22.93
CA ALA A 74 -3.98 -12.45 23.83
C ALA A 74 -2.63 -12.61 23.10
N ALA A 75 -2.65 -12.87 21.79
CA ALA A 75 -1.45 -12.93 20.96
C ALA A 75 -0.96 -11.56 20.47
N ALA A 76 -1.69 -10.47 20.73
CA ALA A 76 -1.27 -9.10 20.43
C ALA A 76 -0.11 -8.71 21.36
N LYS A 77 1.11 -8.62 20.82
CA LYS A 77 2.30 -8.25 21.58
C LYS A 77 2.63 -6.76 21.49
N TYR A 78 2.30 -6.13 20.38
CA TYR A 78 2.65 -4.74 20.11
C TYR A 78 1.43 -3.94 19.67
N LYS A 79 1.45 -2.64 19.92
CA LYS A 79 0.48 -1.67 19.43
C LYS A 79 1.20 -0.56 18.67
N VAL A 80 0.70 -0.21 17.50
CA VAL A 80 1.30 0.82 16.65
C VAL A 80 1.02 2.19 17.24
N ALA A 81 2.08 2.91 17.60
CA ALA A 81 2.00 4.28 18.10
C ALA A 81 2.20 5.31 16.97
N LYS A 82 3.04 4.99 15.97
CA LYS A 82 3.34 5.89 14.85
C LYS A 82 3.63 5.12 13.56
N VAL A 83 3.28 5.71 12.42
CA VAL A 83 3.52 5.17 11.08
C VAL A 83 4.13 6.28 10.22
N GLY A 84 5.20 5.97 9.49
CA GLY A 84 5.81 6.86 8.51
C GLY A 84 7.25 6.46 8.20
N ALA A 85 7.77 6.73 7.01
CA ALA A 85 9.19 6.51 6.75
C ALA A 85 10.04 7.57 7.47
N GLY A 86 11.14 7.15 8.11
CA GLY A 86 12.06 8.05 8.83
C GLY A 86 11.45 8.73 10.06
N THR A 87 10.34 8.24 10.60
CA THR A 87 9.80 8.75 11.86
C THR A 87 10.62 8.18 13.01
N GLY A 88 11.44 9.02 13.66
CA GLY A 88 12.11 8.63 14.89
C GLY A 88 11.09 8.21 15.95
N CYS A 89 11.34 7.05 16.57
CA CYS A 89 10.52 6.53 17.66
C CYS A 89 10.92 7.15 18.99
N GLU A 90 9.96 7.26 19.90
CA GLU A 90 10.22 7.79 21.23
C GLU A 90 11.00 6.77 22.09
N PRO A 91 11.72 7.22 23.13
CA PRO A 91 12.40 6.32 24.05
C PRO A 91 11.43 5.30 24.66
N GLY A 92 11.76 4.01 24.55
CA GLY A 92 10.91 2.91 25.04
C GLY A 92 9.91 2.36 24.02
N GLN A 93 9.84 2.93 22.81
CA GLN A 93 9.15 2.33 21.67
C GLN A 93 10.11 1.42 20.90
N ALA A 94 9.59 0.30 20.39
CA ALA A 94 10.30 -0.52 19.42
C ALA A 94 10.13 0.07 18.01
N ASP A 95 11.22 0.07 17.25
CA ASP A 95 11.25 0.51 15.86
C ASP A 95 11.19 -0.71 14.94
N TYR A 96 10.25 -0.69 14.00
CA TYR A 96 10.15 -1.67 12.94
C TYR A 96 10.26 -1.00 11.58
N ARG A 97 11.27 -1.39 10.82
CA ARG A 97 11.52 -0.87 9.48
C ARG A 97 11.37 -1.99 8.45
N ARG A 98 10.74 -1.64 7.34
CA ARG A 98 10.64 -2.50 6.16
C ARG A 98 11.40 -1.89 5.02
N PHE A 99 12.30 -2.68 4.45
CA PHE A 99 13.09 -2.28 3.29
C PHE A 99 12.58 -2.98 2.02
N ASP A 100 12.79 -2.35 0.87
CA ASP A 100 12.63 -3.00 -0.44
C ASP A 100 13.89 -3.81 -0.82
N LYS A 101 13.84 -4.48 -1.98
CA LYS A 101 14.97 -5.26 -2.52
C LYS A 101 16.21 -4.41 -2.88
N TYR A 102 16.10 -3.09 -2.83
CA TYR A 102 17.17 -2.12 -3.07
C TYR A 102 17.59 -1.41 -1.78
N ASP A 103 17.22 -1.97 -0.62
CA ASP A 103 17.55 -1.44 0.70
C ASP A 103 16.99 -0.03 0.97
N ARG A 104 15.89 0.32 0.29
CA ARG A 104 15.17 1.57 0.55
C ARG A 104 14.07 1.33 1.57
N GLU A 105 14.04 2.17 2.59
CA GLU A 105 12.99 2.12 3.60
C GLU A 105 11.63 2.41 2.96
N LEU A 106 10.76 1.39 2.93
CA LEU A 106 9.39 1.50 2.46
C LEU A 106 8.49 2.10 3.54
N MET A 107 8.75 1.75 4.80
CA MET A 107 8.05 2.30 5.97
C MET A 107 8.85 2.06 7.26
N SER A 108 8.61 2.92 8.24
CA SER A 108 8.87 2.63 9.65
C SER A 108 7.58 2.67 10.47
N LEU A 109 7.55 1.86 11.52
CA LEU A 109 6.50 1.76 12.51
C LEU A 109 7.16 1.90 13.88
N CYS A 110 6.65 2.83 14.68
CA CYS A 110 6.97 2.89 16.10
C CYS A 110 5.87 2.16 16.87
N MET A 111 6.26 1.21 17.70
CA MET A 111 5.33 0.36 18.43
C MET A 111 5.64 0.31 19.92
N THR A 112 4.59 0.14 20.71
CA THR A 112 4.68 -0.05 22.17
C THR A 112 4.26 -1.48 22.50
N HIS A 113 4.92 -2.11 23.46
CA HIS A 113 4.46 -3.40 23.98
C HIS A 113 3.07 -3.27 24.62
N VAL A 114 2.16 -4.19 24.29
CA VAL A 114 0.82 -4.23 24.88
C VAL A 114 0.89 -4.53 26.38
N ASP A 115 1.85 -5.36 26.79
CA ASP A 115 2.08 -5.71 28.20
C ASP A 115 2.57 -4.53 29.06
N ALA A 116 3.14 -3.48 28.44
CA ALA A 116 3.60 -2.29 29.15
C ALA A 116 2.47 -1.31 29.51
N ASN A 117 1.24 -1.57 29.06
CA ASN A 117 0.06 -0.73 29.32
C ASN A 117 -0.95 -1.42 30.28
N ARG A 118 -0.48 -2.39 31.09
CA ARG A 118 -1.29 -3.09 32.09
C ARG A 118 -0.89 -2.73 33.51
#